data_AF-A0A9E5FVY6-F1
#
_entry.id   AF-A0A9E5FVY6-F1
#
_cell.length_a   1.000
_cell.length_b   1.000
_cell.length_c   1.000
_cell.angle_alpha   90.00
_cell.angle_beta   90.00
_cell.angle_gamma   90.00
#
_symmetry.space_group_name_H-M   'P 1'
#
loop_
_entity.id
_entity.type
_entity.pdbx_description
1 polymer ?
#
loop_
_entity_poly.entity_id
_entity_poly.type
_entity_poly.pdbx_seq_one_letter_code
_entity_poly.pdbx_strand_id
1 'polypeptide(L)'
;MFDAALYGSVYVYFVFSITLISLFIYLNGSAGASAPNSYNKLMLWASALFIIFYLGTRPISGQYFVDMATYAYMFDQAVITGFHSSPDWAFAWLVEFMAKFFSVEFFFLACTALYI
;
A
#
# COMPACT_ATOMS: atom_id res chain seq x y z
N MET A 1 9.05 -11.33 -6.01
CA MET A 1 7.85 -10.53 -6.31
C MET A 1 6.71 -11.52 -6.58
N PHE A 2 5.53 -11.36 -5.97
CA PHE A 2 4.38 -12.23 -6.25
C PHE A 2 3.88 -11.98 -7.68
N ASP A 3 3.25 -12.98 -8.29
CA ASP A 3 2.56 -12.80 -9.56
C ASP A 3 1.44 -11.75 -9.39
N ALA A 4 1.39 -10.78 -10.29
CA ALA A 4 0.40 -9.71 -10.29
C ALA A 4 -1.04 -10.26 -10.24
N ALA A 5 -1.29 -11.40 -10.88
CA ALA A 5 -2.60 -12.05 -10.88
C ALA A 5 -3.04 -12.55 -9.49
N LEU A 6 -2.09 -12.84 -8.60
CA LEU A 6 -2.37 -13.37 -7.25
C LEU A 6 -2.71 -12.28 -6.23
N TYR A 7 -2.40 -11.02 -6.51
CA TYR A 7 -2.63 -9.92 -5.57
C TYR A 7 -4.11 -9.81 -5.19
N GLY A 8 -5.01 -9.85 -6.16
CA GLY A 8 -6.46 -9.82 -5.91
C GLY A 8 -6.92 -10.91 -4.93
N SER A 9 -6.47 -12.15 -5.14
CA SER A 9 -6.79 -13.28 -4.26
C SER A 9 -6.22 -13.09 -2.86
N VAL A 10 -4.97 -12.65 -2.73
CA VAL A 10 -4.31 -12.38 -1.44
C VAL A 10 -5.09 -11.33 -0.64
N TYR A 11 -5.51 -10.24 -1.29
CA TYR A 11 -6.32 -9.21 -0.66
C TYR A 11 -7.67 -9.76 -0.15
N VAL A 12 -8.39 -10.51 -0.99
CA VAL A 12 -9.68 -11.09 -0.60
C VAL A 12 -9.52 -12.06 0.56
N TYR A 13 -8.52 -12.95 0.53
CA TYR A 13 -8.29 -13.88 1.64
C TYR A 13 -7.92 -13.18 2.94
N PHE A 14 -7.15 -12.08 2.87
CA PHE A 14 -6.83 -11.27 4.04
C PHE A 14 -8.08 -10.63 4.65
N VAL A 15 -8.89 -9.94 3.84
CA VAL A 15 -10.15 -9.30 4.30
C VAL A 15 -11.12 -10.35 4.84
N PHE A 16 -11.24 -11.48 4.16
CA PHE A 16 -12.09 -12.59 4.59
C PHE A 16 -11.63 -13.16 5.95
N SER A 17 -10.32 -13.31 6.14
CA SER A 17 -9.75 -13.76 7.42
C SER A 17 -10.06 -12.79 8.55
N ILE A 18 -9.87 -11.47 8.34
CA ILE A 18 -10.25 -10.45 9.33
C ILE A 18 -11.74 -10.53 9.66
N THR A 19 -12.58 -10.73 8.65
CA THR A 19 -14.03 -10.84 8.82
C THR A 19 -14.39 -12.07 9.67
N LEU A 20 -13.81 -13.24 9.38
CA LEU A 20 -14.04 -14.45 10.16
C LEU A 20 -13.54 -14.34 11.60
N ILE A 21 -12.35 -13.74 11.81
CA ILE A 21 -11.81 -13.51 13.16
C ILE A 21 -12.73 -12.54 13.93
N SER A 22 -13.18 -11.47 13.29
CA SER A 22 -14.08 -10.50 13.91
C SER A 22 -15.43 -11.12 14.26
N LEU A 23 -15.96 -11.98 13.37
CA LEU A 23 -17.19 -12.75 13.64
C LEU A 23 -16.98 -13.74 14.78
N PHE A 24 -15.87 -14.48 14.80
CA PHE A 24 -15.55 -15.41 15.88
C PHE A 24 -15.47 -14.71 17.24
N ILE A 25 -14.77 -13.57 17.30
CA ILE A 25 -14.67 -12.74 18.52
C ILE A 25 -16.04 -12.22 18.93
N TYR A 26 -16.87 -11.79 17.98
CA TYR A 26 -18.24 -11.35 18.25
C TYR A 26 -19.12 -12.47 18.81
N LEU A 27 -19.01 -13.69 18.28
CA LEU A 27 -19.80 -14.84 18.73
C LEU A 27 -19.35 -15.39 20.10
N ASN A 28 -18.06 -15.29 20.42
CA ASN A 28 -17.48 -15.81 21.67
C ASN A 28 -17.32 -14.73 22.77
N GLY A 29 -17.43 -13.45 22.43
CA GLY A 29 -17.20 -12.31 23.30
C GLY A 29 -18.47 -11.53 23.58
N SER A 30 -18.77 -11.33 24.86
CA SER A 30 -19.95 -10.67 25.40
C SER A 30 -20.38 -9.43 24.60
N ALA A 31 -21.63 -9.43 24.15
CA ALA A 31 -22.36 -8.22 23.73
C ALA A 31 -22.37 -7.21 24.90
N GLY A 32 -21.36 -6.34 24.94
CA GLY A 32 -21.15 -5.39 26.04
C GLY A 32 -20.21 -4.30 25.58
N ALA A 33 -20.73 -3.07 25.53
CA ALA A 33 -20.24 -1.89 24.80
C ALA A 33 -18.84 -1.35 25.18
N SER A 34 -17.97 -2.11 25.83
CA SER A 34 -16.69 -1.64 26.36
C SER A 34 -15.48 -2.53 26.05
N ALA A 35 -15.66 -3.64 25.30
CA ALA A 35 -14.67 -4.72 25.22
C ALA A 35 -13.76 -4.85 23.97
N PRO A 36 -13.70 -4.00 22.92
CA PRO A 36 -12.63 -4.24 21.94
C PRO A 36 -11.83 -3.01 21.50
N ASN A 37 -11.48 -2.08 22.39
CA ASN A 37 -10.53 -1.03 22.00
C ASN A 37 -9.15 -1.63 21.61
N SER A 38 -8.66 -2.61 22.38
CA SER A 38 -7.35 -3.24 22.10
C SER A 38 -7.36 -4.11 20.84
N TYR A 39 -8.43 -4.89 20.61
CA TYR A 39 -8.58 -5.68 19.38
C TYR A 39 -8.70 -4.78 18.16
N ASN A 40 -9.55 -3.75 18.22
CA ASN A 40 -9.73 -2.83 17.10
C ASN A 40 -8.43 -2.08 16.78
N LYS A 41 -7.68 -1.63 17.81
CA LYS A 41 -6.34 -1.03 17.61
C LYS A 41 -5.36 -2.01 16.96
N LEU A 42 -5.33 -3.26 17.42
CA LEU A 42 -4.46 -4.28 16.85
C LEU A 42 -4.81 -4.56 15.39
N MET A 43 -6.09 -4.74 15.07
CA MET A 43 -6.55 -4.99 13.71
C MET A 43 -6.32 -3.78 12.79
N LEU A 44 -6.49 -2.55 13.31
CA LEU A 44 -6.20 -1.33 12.57
C LEU A 44 -4.71 -1.28 12.20
N TRP A 45 -3.81 -1.49 13.16
CA TRP A 45 -2.36 -1.51 12.88
C TRP A 45 -1.94 -2.67 11.98
N ALA A 46 -2.49 -3.86 12.20
CA ALA A 46 -2.22 -5.02 11.35
C ALA A 46 -2.69 -4.80 9.91
N SER A 47 -3.86 -4.18 9.73
CA SER A 47 -4.40 -3.84 8.41
C SER A 47 -3.57 -2.74 7.74
N ALA A 48 -3.20 -1.68 8.48
CA ALA A 48 -2.37 -0.60 7.96
C ALA A 48 -1.02 -1.13 7.48
N LEU A 49 -0.32 -1.92 8.31
CA LEU A 49 0.95 -2.54 7.94
C LEU A 49 0.78 -3.48 6.74
N PHE A 50 -0.25 -4.35 6.76
CA PHE A 50 -0.53 -5.23 5.64
C PHE A 50 -0.73 -4.43 4.35
N ILE A 51 -1.55 -3.38 4.37
CA ILE A 51 -1.84 -2.56 3.20
C ILE A 51 -0.58 -1.85 2.71
N ILE A 52 0.24 -1.29 3.61
CA ILE A 52 1.50 -0.62 3.24
C ILE A 52 2.42 -1.57 2.48
N PHE A 53 2.65 -2.78 3.01
CA PHE A 53 3.50 -3.75 2.32
C PHE A 53 2.82 -4.33 1.08
N TYR A 54 1.53 -4.61 1.15
CA TYR A 54 0.77 -5.22 0.05
C TYR A 54 0.63 -4.29 -1.16
N LEU A 55 0.41 -2.99 -0.97
CA LEU A 55 0.41 -2.00 -2.04
C LEU A 55 1.83 -1.61 -2.45
N GLY A 56 2.70 -1.33 -1.49
CA GLY A 56 4.04 -0.82 -1.71
C GLY A 56 4.99 -1.80 -2.40
N THR A 57 4.73 -3.11 -2.31
CA THR A 57 5.54 -4.15 -2.95
C THR A 57 4.91 -4.73 -4.22
N ARG A 58 3.87 -4.09 -4.77
CA ARG A 58 3.23 -4.55 -6.00
C ARG A 58 4.21 -4.56 -7.17
N PRO A 59 4.11 -5.53 -8.08
CA PRO A 59 4.89 -5.54 -9.30
C PRO A 59 4.49 -4.35 -10.19
N ILE A 60 5.48 -3.76 -10.86
CA ILE A 60 5.22 -2.77 -11.90
C ILE A 60 4.63 -3.51 -13.09
N SER A 61 3.33 -3.34 -13.34
CA SER A 61 2.63 -4.00 -14.43
C SER A 61 1.57 -3.09 -15.01
N GLY A 62 1.73 -2.67 -16.27
CA GLY A 62 0.72 -1.87 -16.97
C GLY A 62 -0.61 -2.60 -17.21
N GLN A 63 -0.65 -3.93 -17.08
CA GLN A 63 -1.87 -4.71 -17.24
C GLN A 63 -2.73 -4.74 -15.97
N TYR A 64 -2.10 -4.88 -14.80
CA TYR A 64 -2.80 -5.05 -13.52
C TYR A 64 -2.76 -3.79 -12.63
N PHE A 65 -1.73 -2.96 -12.78
CA PHE A 65 -1.43 -1.81 -11.93
C PHE A 65 -0.96 -0.63 -12.78
N VAL A 66 -1.88 -0.04 -13.54
CA VAL A 66 -1.61 1.07 -14.47
C VAL A 66 -0.89 2.24 -13.79
N ASP A 67 -1.31 2.58 -12.57
CA ASP A 67 -0.69 3.67 -11.81
C ASP A 67 0.78 3.38 -11.47
N MET A 68 1.10 2.12 -11.14
CA MET A 68 2.49 1.71 -10.89
C MET A 68 3.35 1.85 -12.15
N ALA A 69 2.82 1.53 -13.32
CA ALA A 69 3.55 1.72 -14.58
C ALA A 69 3.79 3.21 -14.86
N THR A 70 2.77 4.06 -14.66
CA THR A 70 2.87 5.51 -14.88
C THR A 70 3.89 6.15 -13.94
N TYR A 71 3.81 5.86 -12.65
CA TYR A 71 4.72 6.44 -11.66
C TYR A 71 6.14 5.88 -11.76
N ALA A 72 6.31 4.61 -12.14
CA ALA A 72 7.63 4.05 -12.43
C ALA A 72 8.28 4.78 -13.62
N TYR A 73 7.51 5.05 -14.67
CA TYR A 73 8.00 5.84 -15.80
C TYR A 73 8.42 7.25 -15.35
N MET A 74 7.60 7.94 -14.54
CA MET A 74 7.96 9.26 -14.00
C MET A 74 9.23 9.21 -13.15
N PHE A 75 9.39 8.16 -12.33
CA PHE A 75 10.58 7.93 -11.52
C PHE A 75 11.82 7.74 -12.39
N ASP A 76 11.75 6.87 -13.39
CA ASP A 76 12.85 6.62 -14.33
C ASP A 76 13.22 7.88 -15.13
N GLN A 77 12.22 8.67 -15.54
CA GLN A 77 12.48 9.96 -16.18
C GLN A 77 13.21 10.91 -15.23
N ALA A 78 12.82 10.96 -13.95
CA ALA A 78 13.47 11.80 -12.94
C ALA A 78 14.93 11.37 -12.67
N VAL A 79 15.22 10.07 -12.71
CA VAL A 79 16.60 9.55 -12.63
C VAL A 79 17.45 10.04 -13.81
N ILE A 80 16.90 10.03 -15.02
CA ILE A 80 17.66 10.35 -16.25
C ILE A 80 17.80 11.86 -16.47
N THR A 81 16.71 12.60 -16.29
CA THR A 81 16.59 14.01 -16.74
C THR A 81 16.49 15.02 -15.61
N GLY A 82 16.23 14.57 -14.37
CA GLY A 82 15.98 15.46 -13.23
C GLY A 82 14.55 16.01 -13.20
N PHE A 83 14.39 17.20 -12.60
CA PHE A 83 13.07 17.80 -12.34
C PHE A 83 12.32 18.17 -13.63
N HIS A 84 11.10 17.64 -13.78
CA HIS A 84 10.12 18.14 -14.74
C HIS A 84 9.06 18.97 -14.01
N SER A 85 8.81 20.18 -14.50
CA SER A 85 7.73 21.01 -13.99
C SER A 85 6.39 20.32 -14.27
N SER A 86 5.72 19.92 -13.19
CA SER A 86 4.39 19.31 -13.20
C SER A 86 3.40 20.23 -12.48
N PRO A 87 2.12 20.26 -12.87
CA PRO A 87 1.06 20.87 -12.07
C PRO A 87 1.07 20.36 -10.61
N ASP A 88 1.43 19.08 -10.43
CA ASP A 88 1.59 18.43 -9.13
C ASP A 88 3.03 18.58 -8.63
N TRP A 89 3.45 19.82 -8.39
CA TRP A 89 4.84 20.16 -8.05
C TRP A 89 5.36 19.43 -6.81
N ALA A 90 4.52 19.20 -5.79
CA ALA A 90 4.92 18.51 -4.56
C ALA A 90 5.19 17.02 -4.80
N PHE A 91 4.37 16.37 -5.64
CA PHE A 91 4.59 14.99 -6.02
C PHE A 91 5.80 14.87 -6.96
N ALA A 92 5.95 15.77 -7.93
CA ALA A 92 7.13 15.80 -8.79
C ALA A 92 8.43 15.99 -8.00
N TRP A 93 8.41 16.86 -6.99
CA TRP A 93 9.53 17.04 -6.07
C TRP A 93 9.82 15.78 -5.25
N LEU A 94 8.79 15.11 -4.73
CA LEU A 94 8.94 13.84 -4.01
C LEU A 94 9.55 12.75 -4.91
N VAL A 95 9.06 12.61 -6.15
CA VAL A 95 9.58 11.66 -7.14
C VAL A 95 11.05 11.94 -7.41
N GLU A 96 11.42 13.19 -7.66
CA GLU A 96 12.81 13.57 -7.92
C GLU A 96 13.72 13.32 -6.70
N PHE A 97 13.27 13.68 -5.50
CA PHE A 97 14.00 13.43 -4.28
C PHE A 97 14.26 11.93 -4.09
N MET A 98 13.22 11.11 -4.26
CA MET A 98 13.34 9.67 -4.11
C MET A 98 14.20 9.04 -5.22
N ALA A 99 14.09 9.52 -6.45
CA ALA A 99 14.89 9.08 -7.60
C ALA A 99 16.40 9.26 -7.41
N LYS A 100 16.82 10.24 -6.60
CA LYS A 100 18.25 10.48 -6.32
C LYS A 100 18.86 9.49 -5.34
N PHE A 101 18.07 8.93 -4.43
CA PHE A 101 18.60 8.21 -3.26
C PHE A 101 18.07 6.78 -3.11
N PHE A 102 16.94 6.45 -3.73
CA PHE A 102 16.22 5.21 -3.49
C PHE A 102 15.90 4.47 -4.79
N SER A 103 15.46 3.22 -4.67
CA SER A 103 14.93 2.46 -5.79
C SER A 103 13.44 2.76 -6.00
N VAL A 104 12.92 2.40 -7.18
CA VAL A 104 11.51 2.58 -7.54
C VAL A 104 10.58 1.81 -6.58
N GLU A 105 11.01 0.65 -6.09
CA GLU A 105 10.25 -0.15 -5.11
C GLU A 105 10.12 0.58 -3.77
N PHE A 106 11.20 1.22 -3.31
CA PHE A 106 11.16 2.01 -2.07
C PHE A 106 10.31 3.27 -2.23
N PHE A 107 10.35 3.90 -3.41
CA PHE A 107 9.47 5.00 -3.76
C PHE A 107 7.98 4.58 -3.64
N PHE A 108 7.59 3.42 -4.18
CA PHE A 108 6.22 2.92 -4.04
C PHE A 108 5.83 2.63 -2.60
N LEU A 109 6.75 2.06 -1.81
CA LEU A 109 6.52 1.81 -0.39
C LEU A 109 6.30 3.12 0.38
N ALA A 110 7.11 4.15 0.09
CA ALA A 110 6.99 5.46 0.71
C ALA A 110 5.71 6.20 0.29
N CYS A 111 5.36 6.18 -1.00
CA CYS A 111 4.09 6.73 -1.48
C CYS A 111 2.89 6.08 -0.80
N THR A 112 2.93 4.75 -0.68
CA THR A 112 1.87 4.00 0.01
C THR A 112 1.79 4.37 1.49
N ALA A 113 2.93 4.48 2.16
CA ALA A 113 2.98 4.84 3.58
C ALA A 113 2.54 6.28 3.87
N LEU A 114 2.72 7.21 2.91
CA LEU A 114 2.20 8.58 3.02
C LEU A 114 0.70 8.68 2.76
N TYR A 115 0.14 7.74 2.00
CA TYR A 115 -1.28 7.73 1.64
C TYR A 115 -2.17 7.14 2.74
N ILE A 116 -1.68 6.13 3.46
CA ILE A 116 -2.38 5.40 4.55
C ILE A 116 -2.29 6.18 5.87
#